data_AF-A0A965KSW7-F1
#
_entry.id   AF-A0A965KSW7-F1
#
_cell.length_a   1.000
_cell.length_b   1.000
_cell.length_c   1.000
_cell.angle_alpha   90.00
_cell.angle_beta   90.00
_cell.angle_gamma   90.00
#
_symmetry.space_group_name_H-M   'P 1'
#
loop_
_entity.id
_entity.type
_entity.pdbx_description
1 polymer ?
#
loop_
_entity_poly.entity_id
_entity_poly.type
_entity_poly.pdbx_seq_one_letter_code
_entity_poly.pdbx_strand_id
1 'polypeptide(L)'
;PLPALADTDGFRPGDPAAGWMPFHKLSQWLAYSLIEPLEWAGLPVSGLDELTGLPEYRNGGLLIDGGVLTLRDPSLAAAPLRPGDAAVIEWRALTVALLDELLPLVRARLERPDLPLACLLEGGTWAAGRQWAQQLRGGTPPLQVESDGTVF
;
A
#
# COMPACT_ATOMS: atom_id res chain seq x y z
N PRO A 1 3.40 4.44 -18.67
CA PRO A 1 3.62 3.60 -17.47
C PRO A 1 3.72 4.51 -16.23
N LEU A 2 3.20 4.09 -15.07
CA LEU A 2 3.42 4.82 -13.81
C LEU A 2 4.94 4.98 -13.60
N PRO A 3 5.45 6.18 -13.31
CA PRO A 3 6.87 6.40 -13.07
C PRO A 3 7.43 5.40 -12.06
N ALA A 4 6.79 5.23 -10.89
CA ALA A 4 7.15 4.23 -9.88
C ALA A 4 7.25 2.75 -10.35
N LEU A 5 6.62 2.38 -11.48
CA LEU A 5 6.75 1.03 -12.06
C LEU A 5 7.84 0.93 -13.14
N ALA A 6 8.23 2.08 -13.71
CA ALA A 6 9.37 2.21 -14.60
C ALA A 6 10.66 2.56 -13.85
N ASP A 7 10.51 2.99 -12.59
CA ASP A 7 11.56 3.52 -11.78
C ASP A 7 12.46 2.39 -11.27
N THR A 8 13.67 2.36 -11.80
CA THR A 8 14.77 1.53 -11.31
C THR A 8 15.63 2.31 -10.32
N ASP A 9 15.26 3.52 -9.88
CA ASP A 9 16.14 4.37 -9.07
C ASP A 9 16.47 3.76 -7.69
N GLY A 10 15.73 2.74 -7.24
CA GLY A 10 16.08 1.87 -6.10
C GLY A 10 16.99 0.68 -6.41
N PHE A 11 17.22 0.38 -7.69
CA PHE A 11 17.96 -0.78 -8.20
C PHE A 11 19.18 -0.33 -9.01
N ARG A 12 20.36 -0.83 -8.65
CA ARG A 12 21.58 -0.52 -9.40
C ARG A 12 21.47 -1.06 -10.84
N PRO A 13 22.14 -0.45 -11.84
CA PRO A 13 22.22 -1.05 -13.18
C PRO A 13 22.74 -2.49 -13.10
N GLY A 14 21.95 -3.46 -13.56
CA GLY A 14 22.26 -4.89 -13.46
C GLY A 14 21.79 -5.57 -12.16
N ASP A 15 21.00 -4.90 -11.33
CA ASP A 15 20.40 -5.50 -10.15
C ASP A 15 19.38 -6.59 -10.55
N PRO A 16 19.56 -7.84 -10.11
CA PRO A 16 18.66 -8.94 -10.44
C PRO A 16 17.22 -8.73 -9.95
N ALA A 17 17.00 -7.79 -9.02
CA ALA A 17 15.68 -7.46 -8.49
C ALA A 17 15.00 -6.31 -9.26
N ALA A 18 15.61 -5.75 -10.31
CA ALA A 18 14.94 -4.76 -11.16
C ALA A 18 13.63 -5.32 -11.75
N GLY A 19 12.52 -4.61 -11.51
CA GLY A 19 11.17 -5.04 -11.90
C GLY A 19 10.48 -5.99 -10.91
N TRP A 20 11.11 -6.31 -9.77
CA TRP A 20 10.49 -7.09 -8.70
C TRP A 20 9.74 -6.16 -7.75
N MET A 21 8.55 -6.58 -7.32
CA MET A 21 7.75 -5.85 -6.34
C MET A 21 7.79 -6.57 -4.99
N PRO A 22 8.25 -5.92 -3.91
CA PRO A 22 8.45 -6.62 -2.66
C PRO A 22 7.14 -6.71 -1.84
N PHE A 23 6.70 -7.94 -1.55
CA PHE A 23 5.48 -8.21 -0.75
C PHE A 23 5.81 -8.70 0.67
N HIS A 24 6.58 -7.92 1.43
CA HIS A 24 6.98 -8.24 2.80
C HIS A 24 6.06 -7.59 3.85
N LYS A 25 4.75 -7.55 3.59
CA LYS A 25 3.75 -6.81 4.41
C LYS A 25 3.92 -7.01 5.92
N LEU A 26 4.09 -8.25 6.41
CA LEU A 26 4.21 -8.51 7.85
C LEU A 26 5.50 -7.94 8.44
N SER A 27 6.64 -8.10 7.76
CA SER A 27 7.90 -7.50 8.17
C SER A 27 7.85 -5.97 8.12
N GLN A 28 7.21 -5.42 7.08
CA GLN A 28 7.01 -3.99 6.93
C GLN A 28 6.15 -3.42 8.04
N TRP A 29 5.06 -4.12 8.38
CA TRP A 29 4.17 -3.72 9.46
C TRP A 29 4.88 -3.78 10.82
N LEU A 30 5.65 -4.84 11.08
CA LEU A 30 6.48 -4.92 12.28
C LEU A 30 7.48 -3.77 12.35
N ALA A 31 8.13 -3.42 11.24
CA ALA A 31 9.05 -2.28 11.19
C ALA A 31 8.34 -0.97 11.56
N TYR A 32 7.18 -0.69 10.96
CA TYR A 32 6.36 0.49 11.33
C TYR A 32 5.98 0.49 12.82
N SER A 33 5.57 -0.66 13.37
CA SER A 33 5.19 -0.79 14.78
C SER A 33 6.34 -0.60 15.76
N LEU A 34 7.60 -0.73 15.31
CA LEU A 34 8.77 -0.55 16.15
C LEU A 34 9.33 0.87 16.12
N ILE A 35 8.87 1.75 15.22
CA ILE A 35 9.38 3.13 15.10
C ILE A 35 9.22 3.87 16.44
N GLU A 36 7.99 4.05 16.90
CA GLU A 36 7.72 4.82 18.13
C GLU A 36 8.37 4.19 19.37
N PRO A 37 8.28 2.86 19.62
CA PRO A 37 8.96 2.25 20.75
C PRO A 37 10.48 2.43 20.77
N LEU A 38 11.14 2.36 19.61
CA LEU A 38 12.59 2.57 19.51
C LEU A 38 12.95 4.03 19.80
N GLU A 39 12.21 4.99 19.23
CA GLU A 39 12.43 6.40 19.50
C GLU A 39 12.22 6.75 20.98
N TRP A 40 11.18 6.20 21.61
CA TRP A 40 10.93 6.37 23.05
C TRP A 40 12.04 5.77 23.92
N ALA A 41 12.70 4.71 23.44
CA ALA A 41 13.87 4.13 24.10
C ALA A 41 15.17 4.95 23.87
N GLY A 42 15.09 6.08 23.16
CA GLY A 42 16.24 6.92 22.83
C GLY A 42 17.10 6.38 21.68
N LEU A 43 16.58 5.42 20.91
CA LEU A 43 17.23 4.90 19.71
C LEU A 43 16.70 5.67 18.49
N PRO A 44 17.50 6.58 17.89
CA PRO A 44 17.03 7.34 16.73
C PRO A 44 16.78 6.41 15.54
N VAL A 45 15.61 6.56 14.93
CA VAL A 45 15.22 5.83 13.71
C VAL A 45 15.40 6.76 12.51
N SER A 46 16.04 6.27 11.46
CA SER A 46 16.30 7.02 10.22
C SER A 46 15.86 6.23 8.99
N GLY A 47 15.82 6.86 7.82
CA GLY A 47 15.44 6.18 6.57
C GLY A 47 13.95 5.89 6.44
N LEU A 48 13.09 6.66 7.12
CA LEU A 48 11.63 6.45 7.09
C LEU A 48 11.03 6.60 5.69
N ASP A 49 11.64 7.44 4.83
CA ASP A 49 11.24 7.61 3.44
C ASP A 49 11.62 6.43 2.54
N GLU A 50 12.45 5.49 3.02
CA GLU A 50 12.81 4.26 2.28
C GLU A 50 11.82 3.12 2.54
N LEU A 51 10.88 3.31 3.48
CA LEU A 51 9.82 2.34 3.73
C LEU A 51 8.77 2.43 2.62
N THR A 52 8.31 1.28 2.14
CA THR A 52 7.24 1.14 1.15
C THR A 52 5.85 1.11 1.80
N GLY A 53 4.84 1.40 0.98
CA GLY A 53 3.43 1.23 1.33
C GLY A 53 3.06 -0.24 1.65
N LEU A 54 1.90 -0.42 2.28
CA LEU A 54 1.38 -1.75 2.64
C LEU A 54 0.32 -2.22 1.63
N PRO A 55 0.55 -3.31 0.89
CA PRO A 55 -0.38 -3.83 -0.12
C PRO A 55 -1.49 -4.66 0.52
N GLU A 56 -2.35 -4.00 1.28
CA GLU A 56 -3.51 -4.60 1.94
C GLU A 56 -4.84 -4.01 1.45
N TYR A 57 -5.95 -4.61 1.89
CA TYR A 57 -7.27 -4.40 1.30
C TYR A 57 -7.87 -3.02 1.51
N ARG A 58 -7.46 -2.27 2.54
CA ARG A 58 -7.98 -0.92 2.78
C ARG A 58 -7.32 0.09 1.85
N ASN A 59 -5.99 0.03 1.72
CA ASN A 59 -5.18 0.84 0.83
C ASN A 59 -5.51 0.55 -0.62
N GLY A 60 -5.43 -0.72 -1.02
CA GLY A 60 -5.74 -1.12 -2.38
C GLY A 60 -7.22 -0.96 -2.70
N GLY A 61 -8.10 -1.15 -1.71
CA GLY A 61 -9.54 -0.94 -1.86
C GLY A 61 -9.88 0.53 -2.08
N LEU A 62 -9.26 1.43 -1.32
CA LEU A 62 -9.40 2.88 -1.50
C LEU A 62 -9.05 3.31 -2.93
N LEU A 63 -8.01 2.74 -3.54
CA LEU A 63 -7.61 3.08 -4.90
C LEU A 63 -8.65 2.65 -5.94
N ILE A 64 -9.33 1.51 -5.73
CA ILE A 64 -10.42 1.06 -6.60
C ILE A 64 -11.67 1.91 -6.37
N ASP A 65 -12.08 2.08 -5.12
CA ASP A 65 -13.27 2.88 -4.79
C ASP A 65 -13.10 4.36 -5.17
N GLY A 66 -11.86 4.85 -5.09
CA GLY A 66 -11.36 6.14 -5.58
C GLY A 66 -11.44 6.35 -7.08
N GLY A 67 -11.66 5.28 -7.85
CA GLY A 67 -11.57 5.31 -9.31
C GLY A 67 -10.16 5.53 -9.85
N VAL A 68 -9.12 5.48 -8.99
CA VAL A 68 -7.71 5.51 -9.42
C VAL A 68 -7.37 4.21 -10.17
N LEU A 69 -7.88 3.10 -9.66
CA LEU A 69 -7.84 1.79 -10.30
C LEU A 69 -9.24 1.38 -10.73
N THR A 70 -9.35 0.63 -11.83
CA THR A 70 -10.60 0.02 -12.27
C THR A 70 -10.32 -1.43 -12.66
N LEU A 71 -11.21 -2.33 -12.24
CA LEU A 71 -11.13 -3.73 -12.64
C LEU A 71 -11.39 -3.83 -14.14
N ARG A 72 -10.43 -4.43 -14.87
CA ARG A 72 -10.62 -4.71 -16.31
C ARG A 72 -11.78 -5.68 -16.53
N ASP A 73 -11.89 -6.69 -15.67
CA ASP A 73 -13.02 -7.61 -15.62
C ASP A 73 -13.76 -7.43 -14.29
N PRO A 74 -14.98 -6.87 -14.29
CA PRO A 74 -15.79 -6.72 -13.09
C PRO A 74 -16.11 -8.05 -12.38
N SER A 75 -16.05 -9.19 -13.08
CA SER A 75 -16.33 -10.50 -12.50
C SER A 75 -15.33 -10.90 -11.41
N LEU A 76 -14.14 -10.29 -11.39
CA LEU A 76 -13.11 -10.48 -10.37
C LEU A 76 -13.58 -10.08 -8.96
N ALA A 77 -14.62 -9.25 -8.84
CA ALA A 77 -15.20 -8.85 -7.56
C ALA A 77 -16.32 -9.80 -7.08
N ALA A 78 -16.74 -10.78 -7.90
CA ALA A 78 -17.91 -11.61 -7.62
C ALA A 78 -17.66 -12.68 -6.55
N ALA A 79 -16.41 -13.09 -6.37
CA ALA A 79 -16.01 -14.11 -5.39
C ALA A 79 -14.64 -13.78 -4.80
N PRO A 80 -14.29 -14.32 -3.62
CA PRO A 80 -12.95 -14.23 -3.08
C PRO A 80 -11.91 -14.79 -4.06
N LEU A 81 -10.80 -14.07 -4.21
CA LEU A 81 -9.65 -14.48 -4.99
C LEU A 81 -8.56 -15.03 -4.08
N ARG A 82 -7.71 -15.93 -4.58
CA ARG A 82 -6.57 -16.42 -3.81
C ARG A 82 -5.43 -15.41 -3.85
N PRO A 83 -4.59 -15.32 -2.82
CA PRO A 83 -3.47 -14.38 -2.81
C PRO A 83 -2.48 -14.53 -3.97
N GLY A 84 -2.36 -15.74 -4.52
CA GLY A 84 -1.51 -16.05 -5.67
C GLY A 84 -2.15 -15.82 -7.04
N ASP A 85 -3.43 -15.42 -7.10
CA ASP A 85 -4.07 -15.12 -8.38
C ASP A 85 -3.50 -13.82 -8.96
N ALA A 86 -3.29 -13.80 -10.28
CA ALA A 86 -2.60 -12.70 -10.96
C ALA A 86 -3.22 -11.33 -10.69
N ALA A 87 -4.56 -11.25 -10.64
CA ALA A 87 -5.28 -10.02 -10.32
C ALA A 87 -4.94 -9.49 -8.92
N VAL A 88 -4.78 -10.37 -7.93
CA VAL A 88 -4.40 -9.98 -6.56
C VAL A 88 -2.95 -9.49 -6.54
N ILE A 89 -2.04 -10.19 -7.21
CA ILE A 89 -0.62 -9.81 -7.32
C ILE A 89 -0.50 -8.43 -7.99
N GLU A 90 -1.15 -8.23 -9.14
CA GLU A 90 -1.14 -6.97 -9.88
C GLU A 90 -1.70 -5.81 -9.03
N TRP A 91 -2.87 -6.01 -8.42
CA TRP A 91 -3.49 -5.00 -7.56
C TRP A 91 -2.61 -4.64 -6.36
N ARG A 92 -1.97 -5.61 -5.73
CA ARG A 92 -1.03 -5.37 -4.62
C ARG A 92 0.20 -4.61 -5.06
N ALA A 93 0.75 -4.92 -6.23
CA ALA A 93 1.89 -4.20 -6.79
C ALA A 93 1.54 -2.75 -7.13
N LEU A 94 0.38 -2.54 -7.76
CA LEU A 94 -0.14 -1.20 -8.03
C LEU A 94 -0.40 -0.42 -6.75
N THR A 95 -0.86 -1.08 -5.68
CA THR A 95 -1.09 -0.43 -4.39
C THR A 95 0.19 0.13 -3.80
N VAL A 96 1.30 -0.61 -3.82
CA VAL A 96 2.60 -0.10 -3.33
C VAL A 96 3.03 1.11 -4.15
N ALA A 97 3.09 0.96 -5.47
CA ALA A 97 3.55 2.03 -6.35
C ALA A 97 2.69 3.30 -6.25
N LEU A 98 1.37 3.16 -6.17
CA LEU A 98 0.47 4.31 -6.08
C LEU A 98 0.48 5.01 -4.72
N LEU A 99 0.87 4.32 -3.65
CA LEU A 99 1.06 4.97 -2.33
C LEU A 99 2.29 5.88 -2.33
N ASP A 100 3.36 5.46 -3.02
CA ASP A 100 4.58 6.27 -3.16
C ASP A 100 4.30 7.55 -3.96
N GLU A 101 3.44 7.47 -4.98
CA GLU A 101 2.95 8.63 -5.75
C GLU A 101 1.94 9.50 -4.97
N LEU A 102 1.15 8.89 -4.08
CA LEU A 102 0.15 9.60 -3.28
C LEU A 102 0.78 10.46 -2.17
N LEU A 103 1.87 9.99 -1.57
CA LEU A 103 2.56 10.69 -0.49
C LEU A 103 2.96 12.14 -0.83
N PRO A 104 3.70 12.43 -1.92
CA PRO A 104 4.06 13.81 -2.27
C PRO A 104 2.82 14.67 -2.55
N LEU A 105 1.74 14.11 -3.12
CA LEU A 105 0.49 14.85 -3.35
C LEU A 105 -0.17 15.26 -2.02
N VAL A 106 -0.22 14.35 -1.04
CA VAL A 106 -0.75 14.65 0.30
C VAL A 106 0.13 15.65 1.03
N ARG A 107 1.45 15.47 1.00
CA ARG A 107 2.43 16.41 1.58
C ARG A 107 2.22 17.82 1.05
N ALA A 108 2.07 17.98 -0.26
CA ALA A 108 1.79 19.27 -0.90
C ALA A 108 0.43 19.82 -0.47
N ARG A 109 -0.62 18.99 -0.49
CA ARG A 109 -2.00 19.39 -0.17
C ARG A 109 -2.21 19.80 1.29
N LEU A 110 -1.40 19.28 2.19
CA LEU A 110 -1.43 19.59 3.62
C LEU A 110 -0.34 20.59 4.05
N GLU A 111 0.52 21.03 3.12
CA GLU A 111 1.69 21.87 3.41
C GLU A 111 2.60 21.23 4.49
N ARG A 112 2.78 19.91 4.42
CA ARG A 112 3.57 19.11 5.36
C ARG A 112 4.59 18.27 4.60
N PRO A 113 5.72 18.85 4.15
CA PRO A 113 6.74 18.13 3.37
C PRO A 113 7.35 16.95 4.14
N ASP A 114 7.39 17.02 5.47
CA ASP A 114 7.99 15.99 6.32
C ASP A 114 6.98 14.95 6.83
N LEU A 115 5.74 14.92 6.29
CA LEU A 115 4.73 13.94 6.71
C LEU A 115 5.23 12.52 6.39
N PRO A 116 5.47 11.63 7.38
CA PRO A 116 5.97 10.28 7.11
C PRO A 116 4.92 9.41 6.44
N LEU A 117 5.35 8.43 5.64
CA LEU A 117 4.44 7.45 5.03
C LEU A 117 3.57 6.75 6.07
N ALA A 118 4.12 6.42 7.26
CA ALA A 118 3.37 5.82 8.36
C ALA A 118 2.11 6.66 8.74
N CYS A 119 2.22 7.99 8.76
CA CYS A 119 1.09 8.87 9.05
C CYS A 119 0.06 8.87 7.92
N LEU A 120 0.51 8.83 6.66
CA LEU A 120 -0.39 8.68 5.51
C LEU A 120 -1.16 7.36 5.59
N LEU A 121 -0.50 6.26 5.96
CA LEU A 121 -1.11 4.95 6.06
C LEU A 121 -2.18 4.91 7.18
N GLU A 122 -1.79 5.22 8.42
CA GLU A 122 -2.69 5.09 9.57
C GLU A 122 -3.81 6.13 9.60
N GLY A 123 -3.44 7.40 9.49
CA GLY A 123 -4.38 8.53 9.56
C GLY A 123 -5.11 8.82 8.24
N GLY A 124 -4.59 8.33 7.12
CA GLY A 124 -5.10 8.61 5.78
C GLY A 124 -5.72 7.38 5.14
N THR A 125 -4.94 6.62 4.39
CA THR A 125 -5.44 5.61 3.43
C THR A 125 -6.18 4.47 4.11
N TRP A 126 -5.76 4.01 5.29
CA TRP A 126 -6.51 2.98 6.04
C TRP A 126 -7.83 3.49 6.57
N ALA A 127 -7.84 4.68 7.17
CA ALA A 127 -9.07 5.29 7.68
C ALA A 127 -10.07 5.54 6.54
N ALA A 128 -9.62 6.17 5.45
CA ALA A 128 -10.43 6.45 4.27
C ALA A 128 -10.94 5.17 3.59
N GLY A 129 -10.06 4.18 3.38
CA GLY A 129 -10.43 2.89 2.78
C GLY A 129 -11.50 2.15 3.57
N ARG A 130 -11.39 2.11 4.92
CA ARG A 130 -12.44 1.54 5.78
C ARG A 130 -13.75 2.31 5.66
N GLN A 131 -13.70 3.63 5.69
CA GLN A 131 -14.87 4.48 5.59
C GLN A 131 -15.60 4.27 4.26
N TRP A 132 -14.88 4.18 3.15
CA TRP A 132 -15.48 4.01 1.83
C TRP A 132 -16.03 2.60 1.64
N ALA A 133 -15.31 1.57 2.09
CA ALA A 133 -15.84 0.20 2.12
C ALA A 133 -17.14 0.12 2.94
N GLN A 134 -17.21 0.83 4.07
CA GLN A 134 -18.42 0.93 4.88
C GLN A 134 -19.58 1.57 4.12
N GLN A 135 -19.33 2.71 3.46
CA GLN A 135 -20.36 3.47 2.74
C GLN A 135 -20.86 2.73 1.49
N LEU A 136 -19.97 2.08 0.74
CA LEU A 136 -20.29 1.47 -0.54
C LEU A 136 -20.80 0.04 -0.41
N ARG A 137 -20.29 -0.73 0.55
CA ARG A 137 -20.49 -2.19 0.63
C ARG A 137 -20.57 -2.73 2.07
N GLY A 138 -21.00 -1.89 3.02
CA GLY A 138 -21.24 -2.33 4.41
C GLY A 138 -20.00 -2.83 5.15
N GLY A 139 -18.80 -2.44 4.71
CA GLY A 139 -17.51 -2.77 5.33
C GLY A 139 -16.65 -3.70 4.48
N THR A 140 -17.22 -4.27 3.41
CA THR A 140 -16.55 -5.23 2.54
C THR A 140 -15.66 -4.53 1.50
N PRO A 141 -14.38 -4.95 1.32
CA PRO A 141 -13.51 -4.37 0.29
C PRO A 141 -14.05 -4.63 -1.13
N PRO A 142 -13.64 -3.80 -2.13
CA PRO A 142 -14.09 -3.98 -3.52
C PRO A 142 -13.53 -5.23 -4.18
N LEU A 143 -12.40 -5.74 -3.70
CA LEU A 143 -11.81 -7.00 -4.11
C LEU A 143 -11.59 -7.85 -2.85
N GLN A 144 -12.23 -9.00 -2.80
CA GLN A 144 -12.13 -9.92 -1.66
C GLN A 144 -10.99 -10.89 -1.92
N VAL A 145 -10.12 -11.08 -0.92
CA VAL A 145 -9.03 -12.04 -0.99
C VAL A 145 -9.21 -13.06 0.12
N GLU A 146 -9.07 -14.34 -0.22
CA GLU A 146 -8.98 -15.42 0.75
C GLU A 146 -7.78 -15.17 1.66
N SER A 147 -8.03 -15.10 2.97
CA SER A 147 -7.00 -14.90 3.97
C SER A 147 -7.28 -15.74 5.20
N ASP A 148 -6.26 -16.44 5.68
CA ASP A 148 -6.20 -17.08 6.98
C ASP A 148 -5.50 -16.20 8.04
N GLY A 149 -5.20 -14.95 7.69
CA GLY A 149 -4.47 -13.99 8.53
C GLY A 149 -2.94 -14.05 8.38
N THR A 150 -2.40 -14.90 7.51
CA THR A 150 -0.94 -14.98 7.27
C THR A 150 -0.47 -14.17 6.07
N VAL A 151 -1.40 -13.81 5.17
CA VAL A 151 -1.10 -13.08 3.92
C VAL A 151 -1.47 -11.60 4.01
N PHE A 152 -2.29 -11.24 5.01
CA PHE A 152 -2.76 -9.88 5.31
C PHE A 152 -2.74 -9.63 6.82
#